data_AF-A0A662SWC6-F1
#
_entry.id   AF-A0A662SWC6-F1
#
_cell.length_a   1.000
_cell.length_b   1.000
_cell.length_c   1.000
_cell.angle_alpha   90.00
_cell.angle_beta   90.00
_cell.angle_gamma   90.00
#
_symmetry.space_group_name_H-M   'P 1'
#
loop_
_entity.id
_entity.type
_entity.pdbx_description
1 polymer ?
#
loop_
_entity_poly.entity_id
_entity_poly.type
_entity_poly.pdbx_seq_one_letter_code
_entity_poly.pdbx_strand_id
1 'polypeptide(L)'
;MRGLKRKIREFLFGFLVLEPVKTLEKAKFREECAMMTATLGDMLGIPFAPPIYRLRLLAAWAPLIEAWKKEVLREKDVVEKLE
;
A
#
# COMPACT_ATOMS: atom_id res chain seq x y z
N MET A 1 -42.64 7.40 0.21
CA MET A 1 -41.71 6.64 -0.69
C MET A 1 -40.36 7.33 -1.00
N ARG A 2 -40.19 8.66 -0.85
CA ARG A 2 -38.91 9.34 -1.18
C ARG A 2 -37.74 9.03 -0.22
N GLY A 3 -38.01 8.83 1.08
CA GLY A 3 -36.98 8.50 2.07
C GLY A 3 -36.37 7.10 1.91
N LEU A 4 -37.16 6.12 1.45
CA LEU A 4 -36.69 4.75 1.26
C LEU A 4 -35.72 4.65 0.07
N LYS A 5 -36.00 5.35 -1.03
CA LYS A 5 -35.08 5.45 -2.18
C LYS A 5 -33.73 6.07 -1.79
N ARG A 6 -33.73 7.07 -0.90
CA ARG A 6 -32.48 7.70 -0.43
C ARG A 6 -31.64 6.74 0.40
N LYS A 7 -32.25 6.03 1.35
CA LYS A 7 -31.55 5.01 2.16
C LYS A 7 -30.97 3.88 1.31
N ILE A 8 -31.72 3.39 0.32
CA ILE A 8 -31.24 2.34 -0.60
C ILE A 8 -30.06 2.86 -1.44
N ARG A 9 -30.11 4.10 -1.91
CA ARG A 9 -29.01 4.72 -2.66
C ARG A 9 -27.75 4.89 -1.81
N GLU A 10 -27.90 5.35 -0.57
CA GLU A 10 -26.77 5.50 0.37
C GLU A 10 -26.16 4.14 0.73
N PHE A 11 -27.00 3.12 0.93
CA PHE A 11 -26.56 1.75 1.18
C PHE A 11 -25.81 1.16 -0.02
N LEU A 12 -26.36 1.29 -1.23
CA LEU A 12 -25.72 0.82 -2.46
C LEU A 12 -24.42 1.58 -2.74
N PHE A 13 -24.37 2.88 -2.44
CA PHE A 13 -23.16 3.68 -2.60
C PHE A 13 -22.07 3.24 -1.62
N GLY A 14 -22.40 3.04 -0.34
CA GLY A 14 -21.45 2.48 0.64
C GLY A 14 -20.97 1.08 0.22
N PHE A 15 -21.90 0.22 -0.22
CA PHE A 15 -21.58 -1.13 -0.67
C PHE A 15 -20.65 -1.14 -1.89
N LEU A 16 -20.94 -0.34 -2.93
CA LEU A 16 -20.14 -0.27 -4.15
C LEU A 16 -18.77 0.40 -3.95
N VAL A 17 -18.64 1.32 -3.00
CA VAL A 17 -17.40 2.09 -2.79
C VAL A 17 -16.39 1.34 -1.91
N LEU A 18 -16.84 0.43 -1.04
CA LEU A 18 -15.98 -0.28 -0.10
C LEU A 18 -14.89 -1.12 -0.79
N GLU A 19 -15.22 -1.81 -1.87
CA GLU A 19 -14.26 -2.64 -2.60
C GLU A 19 -13.19 -1.80 -3.32
N PRO A 20 -13.55 -0.79 -4.14
CA PRO A 20 -12.58 0.12 -4.75
C PRO A 20 -11.66 0.80 -3.73
N VAL A 21 -12.20 1.24 -2.59
CA VAL A 21 -11.40 1.90 -1.54
C VAL A 21 -10.35 0.95 -0.97
N LYS A 22 -10.71 -0.31 -0.66
CA LYS A 22 -9.75 -1.32 -0.19
C LYS A 22 -8.70 -1.64 -1.25
N THR A 23 -9.07 -1.68 -2.52
CA THR A 23 -8.12 -1.92 -3.62
C THR A 23 -7.14 -0.77 -3.76
N LEU A 24 -7.61 0.49 -3.68
CA LEU A 24 -6.75 1.68 -3.72
C LEU A 24 -5.82 1.74 -2.50
N GLU A 25 -6.30 1.38 -1.32
CA GLU A 25 -5.49 1.30 -0.10
C GLU A 25 -4.35 0.27 -0.26
N LYS A 26 -4.66 -0.91 -0.80
CA LYS A 26 -3.64 -1.92 -1.13
C LYS A 26 -2.65 -1.44 -2.18
N ALA A 27 -3.11 -0.77 -3.23
CA ALA A 27 -2.25 -0.21 -4.27
C ALA A 27 -1.29 0.84 -3.71
N LYS A 28 -1.80 1.76 -2.87
CA LYS A 28 -0.99 2.76 -2.17
C LYS A 28 0.07 2.12 -1.29
N PHE A 29 -0.29 1.08 -0.53
CA PHE A 29 0.67 0.34 0.28
C PHE A 29 1.77 -0.32 -0.55
N ARG A 30 1.42 -0.88 -1.73
CA ARG A 30 2.40 -1.46 -2.66
C ARG A 30 3.37 -0.41 -3.20
N GLU A 31 2.88 0.78 -3.55
CA GLU A 31 3.73 1.91 -3.98
C GLU A 31 4.66 2.39 -2.86
N GLU A 32 4.15 2.52 -1.63
CA GLU A 32 4.96 2.85 -0.45
C GLU A 32 6.05 1.80 -0.22
N CYS A 33 5.72 0.51 -0.32
CA CYS A 33 6.71 -0.57 -0.23
C CYS A 33 7.78 -0.50 -1.33
N ALA A 34 7.42 -0.12 -2.55
CA ALA A 34 8.38 0.07 -3.63
C ALA A 34 9.32 1.25 -3.35
N MET A 35 8.77 2.39 -2.87
CA MET A 35 9.55 3.57 -2.48
C MET A 35 10.48 3.29 -1.29
N MET A 36 10.01 2.52 -0.30
CA MET A 36 10.82 2.02 0.81
C MET A 36 11.94 1.12 0.31
N THR A 37 11.68 0.22 -0.64
CA THR A 37 12.71 -0.65 -1.23
C THR A 37 13.77 0.17 -1.99
N ALA A 38 13.37 1.22 -2.69
CA ALA A 38 14.31 2.10 -3.40
C ALA A 38 15.22 2.92 -2.45
N THR A 39 14.75 3.23 -1.23
CA THR A 39 15.47 4.10 -0.28
C THR A 39 16.18 3.36 0.85
N LEU A 40 15.57 2.27 1.33
CA LEU A 40 16.03 1.34 2.37
C LEU A 40 16.55 0.01 1.78
N GLY A 41 16.82 -0.03 0.48
CA GLY A 41 17.36 -1.21 -0.19
C GLY A 41 18.71 -1.68 0.35
N ASP A 42 19.43 -0.80 1.07
CA ASP A 42 20.62 -1.16 1.83
C ASP A 42 20.34 -2.22 2.91
N MET A 43 19.15 -2.21 3.53
CA MET A 43 18.73 -3.25 4.47
C MET A 43 18.57 -4.62 3.80
N LEU A 44 18.31 -4.64 2.50
CA LEU A 44 18.22 -5.86 1.67
C LEU A 44 19.56 -6.22 1.01
N GLY A 45 20.61 -5.43 1.22
CA GLY A 45 21.91 -5.63 0.59
C GLY A 45 21.98 -5.14 -0.87
N ILE A 46 20.97 -4.43 -1.37
CA ILE A 46 20.92 -3.88 -2.73
C ILE A 46 20.99 -2.35 -2.66
N PRO A 47 22.18 -1.74 -2.77
CA PRO A 47 22.32 -0.30 -2.65
C PRO A 47 21.83 0.40 -3.94
N PHE A 48 20.63 0.98 -3.90
CA PHE A 48 20.06 1.70 -5.05
C PHE A 48 20.43 3.19 -5.09
N ALA A 49 20.64 3.87 -3.95
CA ALA A 49 21.04 5.29 -3.91
C ALA A 49 21.84 5.70 -2.65
N PRO A 50 22.82 6.63 -2.76
CA PRO A 50 23.48 7.26 -1.61
C PRO A 50 22.51 8.23 -0.92
N PRO A 51 22.24 8.07 0.39
CA PRO A 51 20.96 8.51 0.92
C PRO A 51 21.09 9.83 1.68
N ILE A 52 21.27 10.94 0.97
CA ILE A 52 21.41 12.26 1.60
C ILE A 52 20.18 12.61 2.48
N TYR A 53 19.01 12.00 2.20
CA TYR A 53 17.76 12.20 2.94
C TYR A 53 17.25 10.96 3.71
N ARG A 54 18.08 9.92 3.95
CA ARG A 54 17.61 8.64 4.56
C ARG A 54 16.91 8.85 5.89
N LEU A 55 17.54 9.60 6.79
CA LEU A 55 17.14 9.66 8.19
C LEU A 55 15.76 10.32 8.36
N ARG A 56 15.44 11.31 7.52
CA ARG A 56 14.14 11.98 7.55
C ARG A 56 13.03 11.11 6.99
N LEU A 57 13.33 10.35 5.93
CA LEU A 57 12.39 9.38 5.36
C LEU A 57 12.21 8.19 6.30
N LEU A 58 13.28 7.71 6.94
CA LEU A 58 13.24 6.60 7.90
C LEU A 58 12.26 6.87 9.04
N ALA A 59 12.18 8.10 9.54
CA ALA A 59 11.21 8.47 10.57
C ALA A 59 9.74 8.33 10.10
N ALA A 60 9.46 8.64 8.82
CA ALA A 60 8.14 8.44 8.23
C ALA A 60 7.84 6.95 7.98
N TRP A 61 8.87 6.18 7.63
CA TRP A 61 8.74 4.76 7.34
C TRP A 61 8.77 3.86 8.57
N ALA A 62 9.27 4.34 9.72
CA ALA A 62 9.41 3.59 10.97
C ALA A 62 8.21 2.69 11.34
N PRO A 63 6.95 3.15 11.31
CA PRO A 63 5.81 2.29 11.62
C PRO A 63 5.50 1.22 10.55
N LEU A 64 5.94 1.44 9.31
CA LEU A 64 5.66 0.59 8.15
C LEU A 64 6.78 -0.42 7.86
N ILE A 65 7.96 -0.31 8.49
CA ILE A 65 9.12 -1.18 8.23
C ILE A 65 8.78 -2.66 8.39
N GLU A 66 8.07 -3.04 9.45
CA GLU A 66 7.73 -4.46 9.69
C GLU A 66 6.73 -5.00 8.67
N ALA A 67 5.77 -4.18 8.23
CA ALA A 67 4.84 -4.55 7.17
C ALA A 67 5.56 -4.67 5.82
N TRP A 68 6.45 -3.73 5.51
CA TRP A 68 7.29 -3.75 4.32
C TRP A 68 8.20 -4.98 4.26
N LYS A 69 8.91 -5.31 5.36
CA LYS A 69 9.76 -6.52 5.42
C LYS A 69 8.94 -7.78 5.10
N LYS A 70 7.75 -7.89 5.69
CA LYS A 70 6.85 -9.02 5.41
C LYS A 70 6.42 -9.04 3.94
N GLU A 71 6.09 -7.91 3.36
CA GLU A 71 5.64 -7.82 1.96
C GLU A 71 6.79 -8.09 0.97
N VAL A 72 8.01 -7.66 1.26
CA VAL A 72 9.20 -7.93 0.43
C VAL A 72 9.58 -9.41 0.46
N LEU A 73 9.47 -10.05 1.62
CA LEU A 73 9.78 -11.47 1.80
C LEU A 73 8.61 -12.39 1.46
N ARG A 74 7.40 -11.85 1.27
CA ARG A 74 6.21 -12.62 0.88
C ARG A 74 6.42 -13.19 -0.51
N GLU A 75 6.18 -14.49 -0.65
CA GLU A 75 6.12 -15.11 -1.96
C GLU A 75 4.98 -14.48 -2.77
N LYS A 76 5.32 -13.91 -3.93
CA LYS A 76 4.34 -13.36 -4.86
C LYS A 76 3.84 -14.47 -5.77
N ASP A 77 2.54 -14.74 -5.68
CA ASP A 77 1.84 -15.70 -6.53
C ASP A 77 1.96 -15.30 -8.01
N VAL A 78 1.84 -16.29 -8.90
CA VAL A 78 2.01 -16.08 -10.35
C VAL A 78 1.01 -15.06 -10.90
N VAL A 79 -0.18 -14.98 -10.32
CA VAL A 79 -1.22 -14.01 -10.68
C VAL A 79 -0.80 -12.59 -10.31
N GLU A 80 -0.15 -12.38 -9.16
CA GLU A 80 0.39 -11.07 -8.75
C GLU A 80 1.62 -10.64 -9.58
N LYS A 81 2.27 -11.56 -10.31
CA LYS A 81 3.38 -11.26 -11.22
C LYS A 81 2.94 -10.92 -12.65
N LEU A 82 1.69 -11.23 -12.99
CA LEU A 82 1.10 -11.03 -14.32
C LEU A 82 0.28 -9.74 -14.42
N GLU A 83 -0.18 -9.20 -13.28
CA GLU A 83 -0.71 -7.84 -13.14
C GLU A 83 0.42 -6.80 -13.13
#